data_AF-A0A9P5SFP7-F1
#
_entry.id   AF-A0A9P5SFP7-F1
#
_cell.length_a   1.000
_cell.length_b   1.000
_cell.length_c   1.000
_cell.angle_alpha   90.00
_cell.angle_beta   90.00
_cell.angle_gamma   90.00
#
_symmetry.space_group_name_H-M   'P 1'
#
loop_
_entity.id
_entity.type
_entity.pdbx_description
1 polymer ?
#
loop_
_entity_poly.entity_id
_entity_poly.type
_entity_poly.pdbx_seq_one_letter_code
_entity_poly.pdbx_strand_id
1 'polypeptide(L)'
;MSFTCGCNSSEQPREPKFKKSKYFEDIAASFAINTKYQTLYAHYSWLVEARRDIPKNAVIEAELHNPADFSKPLKVSAIELQAQDGESPWGNRRFYVLSPRLETLTCGLHPVKLTIYKDEAKTSVLGTHENAILSRINTQYCLKDEFMEKMKEAAKTADWKSSRSEGSSVKDVAG
;
A
#
# COMPACT_ATOMS: atom_id res chain seq x y z
N MET A 1 -26.11 -8.06 12.08
CA MET A 1 -25.95 -8.22 10.62
C MET A 1 -24.57 -8.75 10.30
N SER A 2 -24.46 -9.71 9.38
CA SER A 2 -23.18 -10.20 8.83
C SER A 2 -22.54 -9.10 7.99
N PHE A 3 -21.24 -8.84 8.16
CA PHE A 3 -20.50 -7.86 7.37
C PHE A 3 -20.29 -8.39 5.94
N THR A 4 -21.14 -8.00 5.00
CA THR A 4 -21.16 -8.46 3.61
C THR A 4 -19.93 -7.99 2.83
N CYS A 5 -19.34 -6.87 3.24
CA CYS A 5 -18.08 -6.38 2.71
C CYS A 5 -16.86 -7.20 3.20
N GLY A 6 -17.02 -8.04 4.22
CA GLY A 6 -15.93 -8.79 4.82
C GLY A 6 -15.61 -10.09 4.09
N CYS A 7 -14.43 -10.63 4.36
CA CYS A 7 -14.03 -11.93 3.84
C CYS A 7 -14.67 -13.06 4.66
N ASN A 8 -15.61 -13.79 4.07
CA ASN A 8 -16.21 -15.00 4.64
C ASN A 8 -15.33 -16.24 4.44
N SER A 9 -14.06 -16.17 4.84
CA SER A 9 -13.14 -17.29 4.75
C SER A 9 -12.85 -17.86 6.14
N SER A 10 -13.10 -19.16 6.33
CA SER A 10 -12.60 -19.94 7.47
C SER A 10 -11.07 -20.02 7.48
N GLU A 11 -10.43 -19.77 6.34
CA GLU A 11 -8.98 -19.69 6.16
C GLU A 11 -8.59 -18.24 5.88
N GLN A 12 -8.36 -17.45 6.93
CA GLN A 12 -7.80 -16.12 6.74
C GLN A 12 -6.35 -16.26 6.25
N PRO A 13 -5.98 -15.68 5.09
CA PRO A 13 -4.59 -15.71 4.63
C PRO A 13 -3.69 -15.03 5.67
N ARG A 14 -2.48 -15.57 5.83
CA ARG A 14 -1.50 -15.01 6.77
C ARG A 14 -1.20 -13.56 6.40
N GLU A 15 -1.12 -12.70 7.41
CA GLU A 15 -0.72 -11.30 7.23
C GLU A 15 0.64 -11.23 6.53
N PRO A 16 0.74 -10.51 5.38
CA PRO A 16 2.01 -10.33 4.70
C PRO A 16 2.93 -9.51 5.60
N LYS A 17 4.18 -9.94 5.68
CA LYS A 17 5.23 -9.19 6.40
C LYS A 17 5.87 -8.21 5.44
N PHE A 18 6.13 -6.99 5.92
CA PHE A 18 6.98 -6.03 5.22
C PHE A 18 8.34 -6.64 4.94
N LYS A 19 8.76 -6.51 3.69
CA LYS A 19 9.98 -7.08 3.14
C LYS A 19 11.02 -6.00 2.95
N LYS A 20 12.26 -6.47 2.90
CA LYS A 20 13.44 -5.69 2.55
C LYS A 20 14.16 -6.37 1.40
N SER A 21 14.47 -5.61 0.37
CA SER A 21 15.28 -6.02 -0.76
C SER A 21 16.61 -5.29 -0.76
N LYS A 22 17.39 -5.45 -1.84
CA LYS A 22 18.63 -4.69 -2.07
C LYS A 22 18.38 -3.19 -2.19
N TYR A 23 17.25 -2.79 -2.80
CA TYR A 23 16.97 -1.40 -3.15
C TYR A 23 15.86 -0.77 -2.31
N PHE A 24 14.91 -1.55 -1.81
CA PHE A 24 13.73 -1.02 -1.11
C PHE A 24 13.44 -1.74 0.21
N GLU A 25 12.83 -1.01 1.13
CA GLU A 25 12.15 -1.49 2.34
C GLU A 25 10.69 -1.07 2.30
N ASP A 26 9.80 -2.00 2.61
CA ASP A 26 8.37 -1.72 2.78
C ASP A 26 8.14 -0.88 4.04
N ILE A 27 7.47 0.27 3.90
CA ILE A 27 7.11 1.15 5.02
C ILE A 27 5.62 1.07 5.35
N ALA A 28 4.77 1.04 4.33
CA ALA A 28 3.34 0.89 4.48
C ALA A 28 2.74 0.29 3.21
N ALA A 29 1.80 -0.65 3.34
CA ALA A 29 1.12 -1.27 2.20
C ALA A 29 -0.34 -1.53 2.56
N SER A 30 -1.28 -0.97 1.80
CA SER A 30 -2.71 -1.03 2.09
C SER A 30 -3.57 -0.77 0.86
N PHE A 31 -4.89 -0.84 1.04
CA PHE A 31 -5.86 -0.33 0.08
C PHE A 31 -6.51 0.95 0.64
N ALA A 32 -6.44 2.04 -0.13
CA ALA A 32 -7.19 3.24 0.17
C ALA A 32 -8.62 3.10 -0.38
N ILE A 33 -9.61 3.14 0.50
CA ILE A 33 -11.02 3.01 0.14
C ILE A 33 -11.66 4.38 -0.04
N ASN A 34 -12.26 4.60 -1.20
CA ASN A 34 -13.00 5.82 -1.51
C ASN A 34 -14.50 5.62 -1.22
N THR A 35 -15.01 6.40 -0.28
CA THR A 35 -16.41 6.36 0.19
C THR A 35 -17.25 7.53 -0.35
N LYS A 36 -16.78 8.23 -1.39
CA LYS A 36 -17.52 9.35 -2.00
C LYS A 36 -18.84 8.88 -2.64
N TYR A 37 -18.87 7.68 -3.21
CA TYR A 37 -20.03 7.10 -3.90
C TYR A 37 -20.66 5.95 -3.08
N GLN A 38 -21.87 5.53 -3.46
CA GLN A 38 -22.57 4.41 -2.81
C GLN A 38 -21.84 3.07 -3.01
N THR A 39 -21.29 2.85 -4.21
CA THR A 39 -20.35 1.76 -4.49
C THR A 39 -18.96 2.19 -4.06
N LEU A 40 -18.29 1.35 -3.27
CA LEU A 40 -16.92 1.60 -2.84
C LEU A 40 -15.93 1.34 -3.97
N TYR A 41 -14.91 2.20 -4.05
CA TYR A 41 -13.75 1.96 -4.89
C TYR A 41 -12.49 1.88 -4.06
N ALA A 42 -11.50 1.18 -4.56
CA ALA A 42 -10.22 1.03 -3.89
C ALA A 42 -9.08 1.52 -4.77
N HIS A 43 -7.97 1.86 -4.12
CA HIS A 43 -6.68 2.09 -4.75
C HIS A 43 -5.63 1.31 -3.97
N TYR A 44 -4.70 0.67 -4.66
CA TYR A 44 -3.46 0.24 -4.02
C TYR A 44 -2.72 1.46 -3.48
N SER A 45 -2.23 1.38 -2.25
CA SER A 45 -1.43 2.39 -1.58
C SER A 45 -0.20 1.71 -1.01
N TRP A 46 0.98 2.00 -1.56
CA TRP A 46 2.21 1.33 -1.16
C TRP A 46 3.38 2.31 -1.08
N LEU A 47 3.96 2.42 0.10
CA LEU A 47 5.09 3.28 0.42
C LEU A 47 6.34 2.43 0.67
N VAL A 48 7.41 2.74 -0.06
CA VAL A 48 8.72 2.13 0.11
C VAL A 48 9.80 3.19 0.35
N GLU A 49 10.82 2.81 1.07
CA GLU A 49 12.02 3.62 1.31
C GLU A 49 13.22 3.01 0.59
N ALA A 50 14.02 3.85 -0.07
CA ALA A 50 15.23 3.40 -0.74
C ALA A 50 16.31 3.03 0.29
N ARG A 51 16.94 1.86 0.09
CA ARG A 51 18.04 1.36 0.94
C ARG A 51 19.42 1.57 0.34
N ARG A 52 19.45 2.03 -0.91
CA ARG A 52 20.65 2.32 -1.70
C ARG A 52 20.36 3.49 -2.61
N ASP A 53 21.43 4.10 -3.10
CA ASP A 53 21.29 5.12 -4.11
C ASP A 53 20.69 4.53 -5.40
N ILE A 54 19.67 5.21 -5.90
CA ILE A 54 18.96 4.90 -7.13
C ILE A 54 19.27 6.06 -8.08
N PRO A 55 19.78 5.83 -9.30
CA PRO A 55 20.09 6.92 -10.21
C PRO A 55 18.91 7.88 -10.38
N LYS A 56 19.15 9.19 -10.42
CA LYS A 56 18.06 10.19 -10.52
C LYS A 56 17.20 10.05 -11.77
N ASN A 57 17.78 9.53 -12.85
CA ASN A 57 17.09 9.27 -14.10
C ASN A 57 16.41 7.88 -14.15
N ALA A 58 16.53 7.08 -13.08
CA ALA A 58 15.90 5.77 -13.02
C ALA A 58 14.38 5.90 -12.90
N VAL A 59 13.68 4.97 -13.52
CA VAL A 59 12.22 4.89 -13.47
C VAL A 59 11.82 3.70 -12.62
N ILE A 60 10.92 3.93 -11.67
CA ILE A 60 10.39 2.87 -10.82
C ILE A 60 8.95 2.62 -11.25
N GLU A 61 8.69 1.43 -11.76
CA GLU A 61 7.35 1.00 -12.17
C GLU A 61 6.85 -0.08 -11.22
N ALA A 62 5.62 0.09 -10.75
CA ALA A 62 4.90 -0.93 -10.03
C ALA A 62 4.01 -1.74 -10.99
N GLU A 63 4.08 -3.05 -10.88
CA GLU A 63 3.13 -4.00 -11.43
C GLU A 63 2.22 -4.48 -10.29
N LEU A 64 0.92 -4.21 -10.42
CA LEU A 64 -0.09 -4.47 -9.41
C LEU A 64 -1.12 -5.46 -9.95
N HIS A 65 -1.54 -6.40 -9.11
CA HIS A 65 -2.60 -7.32 -9.47
C HIS A 65 -3.90 -6.57 -9.85
N ASN A 66 -4.48 -6.88 -11.02
CA ASN A 66 -5.74 -6.31 -11.49
C ASN A 66 -6.91 -7.26 -11.21
N PRO A 67 -7.80 -6.97 -10.24
CA PRO A 67 -8.90 -7.86 -9.89
C PRO A 67 -9.94 -8.04 -11.02
N ALA A 68 -9.99 -7.12 -11.98
CA ALA A 68 -10.94 -7.20 -13.11
C ALA A 68 -10.41 -8.01 -14.30
N ASP A 69 -9.09 -8.12 -14.45
CA ASP A 69 -8.44 -8.89 -15.53
C ASP A 69 -7.07 -9.39 -15.06
N PHE A 70 -7.03 -10.62 -14.55
CA PHE A 70 -5.82 -11.26 -14.02
C PHE A 70 -4.71 -11.40 -15.08
N SER A 71 -5.05 -11.37 -16.36
CA SER A 71 -4.06 -11.45 -17.45
C SER A 71 -3.35 -10.13 -17.72
N LYS A 72 -3.87 -9.01 -17.18
CA LYS A 72 -3.37 -7.66 -17.43
C LYS A 72 -3.15 -6.92 -16.12
N PRO A 73 -1.96 -7.08 -15.51
CA PRO A 73 -1.63 -6.33 -14.31
C PRO A 73 -1.59 -4.82 -14.60
N LEU A 74 -1.92 -4.02 -13.59
CA LEU A 74 -1.86 -2.57 -13.67
C LEU A 74 -0.39 -2.15 -13.55
N LYS A 75 0.07 -1.32 -14.48
CA LYS A 75 1.40 -0.72 -14.44
C LYS A 75 1.30 0.75 -14.12
N VAL A 76 1.99 1.19 -13.07
CA VAL A 76 2.00 2.59 -12.63
C VAL A 76 3.41 3.01 -12.24
N SER A 77 3.78 4.25 -12.53
CA SER A 77 5.03 4.80 -12.03
C SER A 77 4.92 5.10 -10.54
N ALA A 78 5.96 4.76 -9.78
CA ALA A 78 6.08 5.22 -8.40
C ALA A 78 6.44 6.71 -8.38
N ILE A 79 5.82 7.45 -7.48
CA ILE A 79 6.03 8.88 -7.29
C ILE A 79 7.10 9.06 -6.22
N GLU A 80 8.19 9.73 -6.55
CA GLU A 80 9.15 10.15 -5.53
C GLU A 80 8.53 11.23 -4.66
N LEU A 81 8.44 10.96 -3.36
CA LEU A 81 7.94 11.92 -2.40
C LEU A 81 9.05 12.92 -2.08
N GLN A 82 8.65 14.15 -1.76
CA GLN A 82 9.53 15.18 -1.21
C GLN A 82 9.04 15.53 0.19
N ALA A 83 9.96 15.79 1.13
CA ALA A 83 9.61 16.31 2.44
C ALA A 83 8.90 17.67 2.26
N GLN A 84 7.91 17.96 3.11
CA GLN A 84 7.19 19.23 3.03
C GLN A 84 8.08 20.39 3.46
N ASP A 85 7.74 21.60 3.02
CA ASP A 85 8.44 22.82 3.43
C ASP A 85 8.43 22.96 4.97
N GLY A 86 9.61 23.06 5.57
CA GLY A 86 9.79 23.13 7.02
C GLY A 86 9.96 21.79 7.73
N GLU A 87 9.84 20.66 7.04
CA GLU A 87 10.23 19.35 7.58
C GLU A 87 11.71 19.07 7.35
N SER A 88 12.32 18.31 8.27
CA SER A 88 13.67 17.79 8.03
C SER A 88 13.65 16.82 6.84
N PRO A 89 14.63 16.89 5.92
CA PRO A 89 14.69 15.96 4.81
C PRO A 89 14.79 14.53 5.34
N TRP A 90 14.07 13.61 4.70
CA TRP A 90 14.15 12.20 5.07
C TRP A 90 15.56 11.65 4.83
N GLY A 91 16.04 10.79 5.73
CA GLY A 91 17.36 10.17 5.62
C GLY A 91 17.56 9.37 4.33
N ASN A 92 16.47 8.85 3.76
CA ASN A 92 16.45 8.14 2.48
C ASN A 92 15.28 8.63 1.62
N ARG A 93 15.44 8.50 0.30
CA ARG A 93 14.38 8.80 -0.68
C ARG A 93 13.21 7.82 -0.51
N ARG A 94 11.99 8.34 -0.63
CA ARG A 94 10.75 7.56 -0.49
C ARG A 94 9.95 7.58 -1.78
N PHE A 95 9.34 6.46 -2.09
CA PHE A 95 8.54 6.29 -3.29
C PHE A 95 7.18 5.76 -2.92
N TYR A 96 6.15 6.42 -3.46
CA TYR A 96 4.76 6.08 -3.23
C TYR A 96 4.11 5.58 -4.51
N VAL A 97 3.43 4.45 -4.39
CA VAL A 97 2.68 3.83 -5.47
C VAL A 97 1.20 4.00 -5.16
N LEU A 98 0.49 4.58 -6.12
CA LEU A 98 -0.96 4.73 -6.09
C LEU A 98 -1.54 4.18 -7.38
N SER A 99 -2.44 3.20 -7.29
CA SER A 99 -3.12 2.71 -8.50
C SER A 99 -4.20 3.67 -8.98
N PRO A 100 -4.60 3.59 -10.26
CA PRO A 100 -5.92 4.01 -10.68
C PRO A 100 -7.03 3.36 -9.84
N ARG A 101 -8.24 3.88 -10.01
CA ARG A 101 -9.42 3.34 -9.37
C ARG A 101 -9.61 1.87 -9.74
N LEU A 102 -9.71 1.02 -8.71
CA LEU A 102 -10.16 -0.36 -8.86
C LEU A 102 -11.69 -0.35 -8.78
N GLU A 103 -12.34 -0.82 -9.84
CA GLU A 103 -13.81 -0.99 -9.85
C GLU A 103 -14.24 -2.07 -8.86
N THR A 104 -13.41 -3.10 -8.69
CA THR A 104 -13.62 -4.18 -7.73
C THR A 104 -12.33 -4.48 -6.98
N LEU A 105 -12.49 -4.84 -5.71
CA LEU A 105 -11.44 -5.40 -4.87
C LEU A 105 -12.00 -6.66 -4.24
N THR A 106 -11.29 -7.76 -4.42
CA THR A 106 -11.65 -9.06 -3.83
C THR A 106 -10.87 -9.26 -2.53
N CYS A 107 -11.35 -10.19 -1.71
CA CYS A 107 -10.61 -10.68 -0.57
C CYS A 107 -9.37 -11.47 -1.00
N GLY A 108 -8.28 -11.35 -0.23
CA GLY A 108 -7.08 -12.18 -0.40
C GLY A 108 -5.79 -11.38 -0.54
N LEU A 109 -4.72 -12.10 -0.85
CA LEU A 109 -3.40 -11.52 -1.08
C LEU A 109 -3.26 -11.05 -2.52
N HIS A 110 -2.91 -9.79 -2.69
CA HIS A 110 -2.66 -9.19 -3.99
C HIS A 110 -1.15 -8.98 -4.15
N PRO A 111 -0.47 -9.76 -4.99
CA PRO A 111 0.96 -9.59 -5.23
C PRO A 111 1.21 -8.24 -5.91
N VAL A 112 2.30 -7.60 -5.50
CA VAL A 112 2.79 -6.34 -6.06
C VAL A 112 4.29 -6.42 -6.28
N LYS A 113 4.77 -5.78 -7.35
CA LYS A 113 6.18 -5.78 -7.71
C LYS A 113 6.63 -4.41 -8.18
N LEU A 114 7.75 -3.92 -7.67
CA LEU A 114 8.49 -2.81 -8.24
C LEU A 114 9.61 -3.32 -9.12
N THR A 115 9.80 -2.64 -10.24
CA THR A 115 10.96 -2.78 -11.10
C THR A 115 11.63 -1.43 -11.25
N ILE A 116 12.93 -1.39 -11.00
CA ILE A 116 13.77 -0.21 -11.20
C ILE A 116 14.40 -0.36 -12.57
N TYR A 117 14.06 0.54 -13.48
CA TYR A 117 14.69 0.66 -14.79
C TYR A 117 15.75 1.75 -14.75
N LYS A 118 16.79 1.60 -15.57
CA LYS A 118 17.86 2.59 -15.68
C LYS A 118 17.36 3.96 -16.14
N ASP A 119 16.34 3.97 -16.99
CA ASP A 119 15.76 5.15 -17.63
C ASP A 119 14.35 4.85 -18.19
N GLU A 120 13.71 5.88 -18.76
CA GLU A 120 12.38 5.82 -19.38
C GLU A 120 12.28 4.87 -20.57
N ALA A 121 13.40 4.46 -21.18
CA ALA A 121 13.35 3.47 -22.27
C ALA A 121 13.00 2.07 -21.74
N LYS A 122 13.11 1.83 -20.41
CA LYS A 122 12.76 0.58 -19.73
C LYS A 122 13.42 -0.68 -20.31
N THR A 123 14.57 -0.52 -20.97
CA THR A 123 15.31 -1.62 -21.61
C THR A 123 16.26 -2.34 -20.66
N SER A 124 16.66 -1.69 -19.56
CA SER A 124 17.65 -2.20 -18.61
C SER A 124 17.10 -2.14 -17.18
N VAL A 125 17.04 -3.30 -16.52
CA VAL A 125 16.56 -3.44 -15.14
C VAL A 125 17.74 -3.39 -14.18
N LEU A 126 17.66 -2.48 -13.19
CA LEU A 126 18.64 -2.35 -12.10
C LEU A 126 18.30 -3.24 -10.90
N GLY A 127 17.00 -3.47 -10.65
CA GLY A 127 16.56 -4.29 -9.53
C GLY A 127 15.05 -4.41 -9.44
N THR A 128 14.60 -5.30 -8.56
CA THR A 128 13.18 -5.53 -8.28
C THR A 128 12.92 -5.61 -6.77
N HIS A 129 11.67 -5.39 -6.40
CA HIS A 129 11.18 -5.57 -5.04
C HIS A 129 9.74 -6.09 -5.07
N GLU A 130 9.43 -7.12 -4.30
CA GLU A 130 8.14 -7.79 -4.35
C GLU A 130 7.51 -7.83 -2.96
N ASN A 131 6.21 -7.57 -2.89
CA ASN A 131 5.41 -7.65 -1.68
C ASN A 131 4.01 -8.24 -2.02
N ALA A 132 3.16 -8.42 -1.02
CA ALA A 132 1.75 -8.73 -1.22
C ALA A 132 0.93 -7.86 -0.27
N ILE A 133 -0.21 -7.37 -0.75
CA ILE A 133 -1.13 -6.53 0.03
C ILE A 133 -2.39 -7.34 0.31
N LEU A 134 -2.71 -7.53 1.59
CA LEU A 134 -3.89 -8.26 2.01
C LEU A 134 -5.12 -7.36 1.94
N SER A 135 -6.10 -7.75 1.12
CA SER A 135 -7.44 -7.19 1.19
C SER A 135 -8.30 -8.02 2.14
N ARG A 136 -8.89 -7.34 3.13
CA ARG A 136 -9.93 -7.88 4.02
C ARG A 136 -11.34 -7.42 3.61
N ILE A 137 -11.46 -6.79 2.43
CA ILE A 137 -12.68 -6.17 1.94
C ILE A 137 -13.01 -6.74 0.56
N ASN A 138 -14.28 -7.05 0.34
CA ASN A 138 -14.84 -7.34 -0.96
C ASN A 138 -15.77 -6.20 -1.38
N THR A 139 -15.36 -5.37 -2.35
CA THR A 139 -16.17 -4.21 -2.77
C THR A 139 -17.32 -4.55 -3.71
N GLN A 140 -17.34 -5.75 -4.30
CA GLN A 140 -18.39 -6.16 -5.25
C GLN A 140 -19.78 -6.16 -4.60
N TYR A 141 -19.85 -6.54 -3.32
CA TYR A 141 -21.09 -6.67 -2.56
C TYR A 141 -21.21 -5.62 -1.46
N CYS A 142 -20.30 -4.65 -1.40
CA CYS A 142 -20.20 -3.73 -0.28
C CYS A 142 -20.90 -2.41 -0.56
N LEU A 143 -21.91 -2.11 0.26
CA LEU A 143 -22.55 -0.80 0.29
C LEU A 143 -21.82 0.13 1.27
N LYS A 144 -21.70 1.40 0.90
CA LYS A 144 -21.04 2.43 1.70
C LYS A 144 -21.54 2.48 3.14
N ASP A 145 -22.85 2.48 3.35
CA ASP A 145 -23.43 2.71 4.68
C ASP A 145 -23.07 1.57 5.65
N GLU A 146 -23.13 0.32 5.16
CA GLU A 146 -22.70 -0.85 5.91
C GLU A 146 -21.20 -0.80 6.25
N PHE A 147 -20.37 -0.44 5.26
CA PHE A 147 -18.93 -0.29 5.47
C PHE A 147 -18.61 0.75 6.54
N MET A 148 -19.23 1.92 6.47
CA MET A 148 -18.99 3.01 7.40
C MET A 148 -19.46 2.66 8.82
N GLU A 149 -20.61 1.99 8.96
CA GLU A 149 -21.10 1.52 10.25
C GLU A 149 -20.09 0.55 10.89
N LYS A 150 -19.63 -0.45 10.12
CA LYS A 150 -18.70 -1.48 10.59
C LYS A 150 -17.32 -0.94 10.92
N MET A 151 -16.79 -0.01 10.11
CA MET A 151 -15.53 0.66 10.42
C MET A 151 -15.64 1.53 11.67
N LYS A 152 -16.78 2.18 11.90
CA LYS A 152 -17.04 2.95 13.13
C LYS A 152 -17.14 2.05 14.36
N GLU A 153 -17.73 0.86 14.24
CA GLU A 153 -17.73 -0.15 15.30
C GLU A 153 -16.31 -0.64 15.60
N ALA A 154 -15.55 -1.03 14.56
CA ALA A 154 -14.18 -1.51 14.70
C ALA A 154 -13.26 -0.46 15.34
N ALA A 155 -13.42 0.81 14.98
CA ALA A 155 -12.66 1.92 15.56
C ALA A 155 -12.92 2.11 17.07
N LYS A 156 -14.10 1.74 17.58
CA LYS A 156 -14.38 1.79 19.03
C LYS A 156 -13.65 0.70 19.81
N THR A 157 -13.38 -0.43 19.15
CA THR A 157 -12.72 -1.60 19.75
C THR A 157 -11.22 -1.65 19.49
N ALA A 158 -10.72 -0.86 18.54
CA ALA A 158 -9.31 -0.77 18.22
C ALA A 158 -8.58 0.06 19.29
N ASP A 159 -8.01 -0.63 20.27
CA ASP A 159 -7.19 -0.01 21.31
C ASP A 159 -5.84 0.44 20.71
N TRP A 160 -5.82 1.63 20.12
CA TRP A 160 -4.68 2.24 19.41
C TRP A 160 -3.42 2.41 20.29
N LYS A 161 -3.52 2.15 21.59
CA LYS A 161 -2.41 2.33 22.56
C LYS A 161 -1.38 1.21 22.58
N SER A 162 -1.64 0.04 21.96
CA SER A 162 -0.70 -1.10 22.02
C SER A 162 0.28 -1.19 20.85
N SER A 163 0.14 -0.37 19.81
CA SER A 163 1.00 -0.38 18.62
C SER A 163 1.96 0.80 18.55
N ARG A 164 2.57 1.19 19.68
CA ARG A 164 3.89 1.84 19.62
C ARG A 164 4.89 0.74 19.29
N SER A 165 5.31 0.67 18.03
CA SER A 165 6.54 -0.02 17.67
C SER A 165 7.66 0.48 18.58
N GLU A 166 8.29 -0.45 19.30
CA GLU A 166 9.56 -0.21 19.99
C GLU A 166 10.59 0.24 18.94
N GLY A 167 10.75 1.55 18.76
CA GLY A 167 11.64 2.06 17.72
C GLY A 167 11.63 3.56 17.46
N SER A 168 11.07 4.40 18.32
CA SER A 168 11.28 5.85 18.22
C SER A 168 11.33 6.48 19.60
N SER A 169 12.50 6.40 20.23
CA SER A 169 12.86 7.20 21.39
C SER A 169 13.35 8.55 20.90
N VAL A 170 12.44 9.45 20.54
CA VAL A 170 12.79 10.87 20.47
C VAL A 170 12.95 11.34 21.92
N LYS A 171 14.20 11.54 22.34
CA LYS A 171 14.50 12.22 23.59
C LYS A 171 14.10 13.68 23.42
N ASP A 172 13.07 14.11 24.15
CA ASP A 172 12.82 15.52 24.38
C ASP A 172 14.02 16.09 25.15
N VAL A 173 14.81 16.93 24.49
CA VAL A 173 15.76 17.82 25.15
C VAL A 173 15.01 19.13 25.36
N ALA A 174 14.53 19.32 26.58
CA ALA A 174 14.07 20.62 27.06
C ALA A 174 15.28 21.57 27.15
N GLY A 175 15.15 22.73 26.51
CA GLY A 175 15.97 23.92 26.71
C GLY A 175 15.07 25.08 27.09
#